data_AF-A0A397VZW9-F1
#
_entry.id   AF-A0A397VZW9-F1
#
_cell.length_a   1.000
_cell.length_b   1.000
_cell.length_c   1.000
_cell.angle_alpha   90.00
_cell.angle_beta   90.00
_cell.angle_gamma   90.00
#
_symmetry.space_group_name_H-M   'P 1'
#
loop_
_entity.id
_entity.type
_entity.pdbx_description
1 polymer ?
#
loop_
_entity_poly.entity_id
_entity_poly.type
_entity_poly.pdbx_seq_one_letter_code
_entity_poly.pdbx_strand_id
1 'polypeptide(L)'
;LYEYLIQNADDAGARKFYLIADERSFNTPKPNSSLLTPEMILWQGPALWIYNDSEFTEKDFKSLRNLGRSEKSKDNTKIGRFGIGLNCCYHLSDVISFVSGEYITFLDPSQKWLPKTGNPPRKPRGIRIKFIEKDFMKRYSDQAKPYMDIEGCDFSKRFNGTLFRIPLRTKQFMSQSEISDKALSIDELVKM
;
A
#
# COMPACT_ATOMS: atom_id res chain seq x y z
N LEU A 1 -15.23 -6.54 0.49
CA LEU A 1 -13.95 -5.86 0.84
C LEU A 1 -13.91 -5.56 2.32
N TYR A 2 -14.84 -4.74 2.84
CA TYR A 2 -14.81 -4.30 4.25
C TYR A 2 -14.83 -5.43 5.27
N GLU A 3 -15.63 -6.47 5.06
CA GLU A 3 -15.65 -7.66 5.92
C GLU A 3 -14.26 -8.32 6.04
N TYR A 4 -13.54 -8.48 4.93
CA TYR A 4 -12.18 -9.03 4.93
C TYR A 4 -11.18 -8.10 5.62
N LEU A 5 -11.33 -6.79 5.51
CA LEU A 5 -10.46 -5.83 6.18
C LEU A 5 -10.67 -5.82 7.70
N ILE A 6 -11.93 -5.92 8.13
CA ILE A 6 -12.30 -6.04 9.55
C ILE A 6 -11.76 -7.36 10.10
N GLN A 7 -11.95 -8.47 9.38
CA GLN A 7 -11.44 -9.77 9.80
C GLN A 7 -9.91 -9.77 9.93
N ASN A 8 -9.18 -9.12 9.02
CA ASN A 8 -7.73 -8.98 9.12
C ASN A 8 -7.30 -8.25 10.41
N ALA A 9 -8.04 -7.21 10.81
CA ALA A 9 -7.77 -6.46 12.02
C ALA A 9 -8.12 -7.26 13.29
N ASP A 10 -9.25 -7.96 13.28
CA ASP A 10 -9.69 -8.83 14.37
C ASP A 10 -8.70 -9.99 14.60
N ASP A 11 -8.29 -10.68 13.54
CA ASP A 11 -7.28 -11.74 13.62
C ASP A 11 -5.95 -11.20 14.19
N ALA A 12 -5.63 -9.93 13.93
CA ALA A 12 -4.47 -9.22 14.45
C ALA A 12 -4.60 -8.77 15.91
N GLY A 13 -5.75 -9.02 16.53
CA GLY A 13 -6.02 -8.63 17.91
C GLY A 13 -6.12 -7.11 18.06
N ALA A 14 -6.43 -6.41 16.97
CA ALA A 14 -6.64 -4.97 17.00
C ALA A 14 -7.87 -4.64 17.87
N ARG A 15 -7.76 -3.60 18.67
CA ARG A 15 -8.87 -3.04 19.47
C ARG A 15 -9.47 -1.82 18.81
N LYS A 16 -8.73 -1.18 17.90
CA LYS A 16 -9.17 -0.03 17.11
C LYS A 16 -8.99 -0.34 15.64
N PHE A 17 -9.97 0.07 14.85
CA PHE A 17 -9.98 -0.07 13.41
C PHE A 17 -10.69 1.13 12.80
N TYR A 18 -10.09 1.74 11.79
CA TYR A 18 -10.69 2.85 11.05
C TYR A 18 -10.55 2.66 9.55
N LEU A 19 -11.58 3.07 8.83
CA LEU A 19 -11.56 3.29 7.41
C LEU A 19 -11.69 4.79 7.17
N ILE A 20 -10.78 5.35 6.38
CA ILE A 20 -10.80 6.77 6.05
C ILE A 20 -10.83 6.90 4.53
N ALA A 21 -11.91 7.49 4.03
CA ALA A 21 -11.98 7.94 2.66
C ALA A 21 -11.25 9.28 2.56
N ASP A 22 -10.14 9.31 1.83
CA ASP A 22 -9.28 10.48 1.68
C ASP A 22 -9.34 11.00 0.25
N GLU A 23 -9.93 12.18 0.09
CA GLU A 23 -10.05 12.87 -1.20
C GLU A 23 -8.84 13.74 -1.56
N ARG A 24 -7.86 13.87 -0.64
CA ARG A 24 -6.67 14.69 -0.90
C ARG A 24 -5.92 14.14 -2.11
N SER A 25 -5.37 15.06 -2.91
CA SER A 25 -4.56 14.72 -4.07
C SER A 25 -3.21 15.44 -4.04
N PHE A 26 -2.16 14.68 -4.30
CA PHE A 26 -0.77 15.13 -4.35
C PHE A 26 -0.11 14.77 -5.69
N ASN A 27 -0.90 14.36 -6.67
CA ASN A 27 -0.44 13.88 -7.98
C ASN A 27 -0.13 14.99 -9.01
N THR A 28 -0.05 16.26 -8.58
CA THR A 28 0.35 17.36 -9.46
C THR A 28 1.81 17.16 -9.89
N PRO A 29 2.10 16.99 -11.19
CA PRO A 29 3.47 16.85 -11.67
C PRO A 29 4.30 18.08 -11.33
N LYS A 30 5.50 17.85 -10.82
CA LYS A 30 6.47 18.93 -10.50
C LYS A 30 7.85 18.54 -11.00
N PRO A 31 8.66 19.51 -11.46
CA PRO A 31 10.07 19.28 -11.69
C PRO A 31 10.73 18.75 -10.41
N ASN A 32 11.56 17.71 -10.54
CA ASN A 32 12.30 17.12 -9.42
C ASN A 32 11.43 16.56 -8.28
N SER A 33 10.26 16.00 -8.58
CA SER A 33 9.44 15.30 -7.59
C SER A 33 10.25 14.19 -6.89
N SER A 34 10.26 14.20 -5.57
CA SER A 34 10.96 13.25 -4.70
C SER A 34 10.12 11.99 -4.46
N LEU A 35 9.85 11.27 -5.54
CA LEU A 35 9.11 10.02 -5.54
C LEU A 35 10.07 8.81 -5.64
N LEU A 36 9.58 7.61 -5.29
CA LEU A 36 10.39 6.38 -5.46
C LEU A 36 10.75 6.14 -6.93
N THR A 37 9.83 6.49 -7.83
CA THR A 37 10.00 6.56 -9.28
C THR A 37 9.09 7.67 -9.81
N PRO A 38 9.37 8.26 -10.99
CA PRO A 38 8.47 9.22 -11.61
C PRO A 38 7.03 8.68 -11.79
N GLU A 39 6.89 7.38 -12.11
CA GLU A 39 5.60 6.74 -12.33
C GLU A 39 4.72 6.66 -11.07
N MET A 40 5.32 6.77 -9.87
CA MET A 40 4.56 6.77 -8.61
C MET A 40 3.67 8.00 -8.43
N ILE A 41 3.82 9.04 -9.26
CA ILE A 41 2.95 10.22 -9.24
C ILE A 41 1.48 9.84 -9.46
N LEU A 42 1.23 8.79 -10.25
CA LEU A 42 -0.12 8.31 -10.55
C LEU A 42 -0.84 7.79 -9.29
N TRP A 43 -0.07 7.35 -8.30
CA TRP A 43 -0.56 6.80 -7.04
C TRP A 43 -0.57 7.82 -5.91
N GLN A 44 -0.41 9.12 -6.20
CA GLN A 44 -0.43 10.22 -5.21
C GLN A 44 -1.82 10.87 -5.06
N GLY A 45 -2.88 10.28 -5.62
CA GLY A 45 -4.24 10.80 -5.56
C GLY A 45 -5.06 10.30 -4.34
N PRO A 46 -6.40 10.44 -4.44
CA PRO A 46 -7.36 9.95 -3.44
C PRO A 46 -7.14 8.48 -3.07
N ALA A 47 -7.45 8.12 -1.84
CA ALA A 47 -7.16 6.80 -1.31
C ALA A 47 -8.18 6.33 -0.26
N LEU A 48 -8.31 5.02 -0.13
CA LEU A 48 -8.83 4.40 1.09
C LEU A 48 -7.66 4.17 2.05
N TRP A 49 -7.75 4.71 3.26
CA TRP A 49 -6.86 4.35 4.35
C TRP A 49 -7.52 3.33 5.27
N ILE A 50 -6.72 2.41 5.77
CA ILE A 50 -7.16 1.37 6.70
C ILE A 50 -6.17 1.37 7.86
N TYR A 51 -6.64 1.82 9.02
CA TYR A 51 -5.85 1.81 10.25
C TYR A 51 -6.29 0.68 11.16
N ASN A 52 -5.33 0.07 11.85
CA ASN A 52 -5.59 -0.69 13.06
C ASN A 52 -4.43 -0.53 14.07
N ASP A 53 -4.71 -0.70 15.35
CA ASP A 53 -3.72 -0.52 16.43
C ASP A 53 -2.85 -1.76 16.69
N SER A 54 -2.91 -2.77 15.82
CA SER A 54 -1.99 -3.91 15.83
C SER A 54 -0.79 -3.66 14.91
N GLU A 55 0.38 -4.19 15.27
CA GLU A 55 1.60 -4.09 14.46
C GLU A 55 1.88 -5.41 13.74
N PHE A 56 2.25 -5.35 12.46
CA PHE A 56 2.76 -6.52 11.75
C PHE A 56 4.04 -7.05 12.39
N THR A 57 4.05 -8.35 12.70
CA THR A 57 5.26 -9.07 13.09
C THR A 57 6.10 -9.46 11.88
N GLU A 58 7.38 -9.78 12.08
CA GLU A 58 8.23 -10.31 11.00
C GLU A 58 7.66 -11.60 10.35
N LYS A 59 6.86 -12.37 11.10
CA LYS A 59 6.15 -13.55 10.57
C LYS A 59 5.02 -13.14 9.63
N ASP A 60 4.27 -12.10 9.96
CA ASP A 60 3.19 -11.56 9.13
C ASP A 60 3.76 -11.00 7.81
N PHE A 61 4.86 -10.25 7.89
CA PHE A 61 5.57 -9.75 6.72
C PHE A 61 6.09 -10.86 5.80
N LYS A 62 6.67 -11.93 6.36
CA LYS A 62 7.14 -13.07 5.56
C LYS A 62 5.97 -13.78 4.86
N SER A 63 4.85 -13.91 5.54
CA SER A 63 3.62 -14.48 4.98
C SER A 63 3.08 -13.63 3.83
N LEU A 64 3.04 -12.30 4.02
CA LEU A 64 2.65 -11.32 3.01
C LEU A 64 3.52 -11.40 1.74
N ARG A 65 4.84 -11.46 1.91
CA ARG A 65 5.79 -11.55 0.79
C ARG A 65 5.60 -12.83 -0.04
N ASN A 66 5.23 -13.92 0.61
CA ASN A 66 5.04 -15.21 -0.07
C ASN A 66 3.74 -15.25 -0.90
N LEU A 67 2.71 -14.49 -0.51
CA LEU A 67 1.48 -14.32 -1.31
C LEU A 67 1.76 -13.68 -2.69
N GLY A 68 2.73 -12.76 -2.77
CA GLY A 68 3.15 -12.18 -4.05
C GLY A 68 3.96 -13.15 -4.95
N ARG A 69 4.31 -14.35 -4.47
CA ARG A 69 5.09 -15.38 -5.18
C ARG A 69 4.29 -16.64 -5.54
N SER A 70 3.08 -16.81 -5.01
CA SER A 70 2.32 -18.06 -5.09
C SER A 70 1.67 -18.37 -6.45
N GLU A 71 1.96 -17.62 -7.52
CA GLU A 71 1.58 -17.98 -8.91
C GLU A 71 2.13 -19.36 -9.35
N LYS A 72 3.07 -19.98 -8.62
CA LYS A 72 3.68 -21.29 -8.95
C LYS A 72 3.39 -22.45 -7.99
N SER A 73 2.65 -22.26 -6.89
CA SER A 73 2.29 -23.38 -6.00
C SER A 73 0.86 -23.83 -6.28
N LYS A 74 0.70 -25.07 -6.79
CA LYS A 74 -0.58 -25.75 -7.04
C LYS A 74 -1.46 -25.98 -5.79
N ASP A 75 -1.07 -25.46 -4.63
CA ASP A 75 -1.86 -25.51 -3.39
C ASP A 75 -2.66 -24.22 -3.22
N ASN A 76 -3.84 -24.17 -3.84
CA ASN A 76 -4.86 -23.12 -3.64
C ASN A 76 -5.44 -23.10 -2.20
N THR A 77 -4.99 -23.97 -1.30
CA THR A 77 -5.53 -24.14 0.06
C THR A 77 -4.82 -23.32 1.13
N LYS A 78 -3.73 -22.62 0.80
CA LYS A 78 -2.96 -21.77 1.74
C LYS A 78 -3.04 -20.29 1.39
N ILE A 79 -4.25 -19.78 1.15
CA ILE A 79 -4.47 -18.34 1.19
C ILE A 79 -4.36 -17.95 2.67
N GLY A 80 -3.16 -17.56 3.08
CA GLY A 80 -2.90 -17.15 4.47
C GLY A 80 -3.79 -15.97 4.87
N ARG A 81 -3.86 -15.73 6.18
CA ARG A 81 -4.62 -14.70 6.90
C ARG A 81 -4.64 -13.29 6.28
N PHE A 82 -3.69 -12.94 5.40
CA PHE A 82 -3.60 -11.63 4.74
C PHE A 82 -4.00 -11.65 3.27
N GLY A 83 -4.15 -12.82 2.65
CA GLY A 83 -4.23 -12.99 1.20
C GLY A 83 -5.55 -12.53 0.58
N ILE A 84 -6.69 -12.80 1.22
CA ILE A 84 -7.99 -12.46 0.63
C ILE A 84 -8.25 -10.96 0.72
N GLY A 85 -8.08 -10.34 1.89
CA GLY A 85 -8.34 -8.91 2.07
C GLY A 85 -7.44 -8.02 1.22
N LEU A 86 -6.14 -8.35 1.10
CA LEU A 86 -5.22 -7.60 0.25
C LEU A 86 -5.47 -7.83 -1.24
N ASN A 87 -5.87 -9.04 -1.65
CA ASN A 87 -6.30 -9.30 -3.03
C ASN A 87 -7.52 -8.44 -3.40
N CYS A 88 -8.48 -8.30 -2.49
CA CYS A 88 -9.63 -7.43 -2.72
C CYS A 88 -9.23 -5.96 -2.90
N CYS A 89 -8.19 -5.48 -2.21
CA CYS A 89 -7.69 -4.10 -2.40
C CYS A 89 -7.17 -3.84 -3.82
N TYR A 90 -6.70 -4.86 -4.55
CA TYR A 90 -6.24 -4.69 -5.92
C TYR A 90 -7.37 -4.45 -6.93
N HIS A 91 -8.63 -4.67 -6.55
CA HIS A 91 -9.76 -4.14 -7.32
C HIS A 91 -9.76 -2.61 -7.33
N LEU A 92 -9.23 -1.97 -6.29
CA LEU A 92 -9.18 -0.51 -6.15
C LEU A 92 -7.88 0.11 -6.65
N SER A 93 -6.75 -0.58 -6.53
CA SER A 93 -5.41 -0.03 -6.80
C SER A 93 -4.49 -1.03 -7.50
N ASP A 94 -3.42 -0.57 -8.15
CA ASP A 94 -2.31 -1.43 -8.57
C ASP A 94 -1.12 -1.38 -7.61
N VAL A 95 -1.03 -0.34 -6.79
CA VAL A 95 0.02 -0.18 -5.79
C VAL A 95 -0.63 0.05 -4.45
N ILE A 96 -0.32 -0.82 -3.51
CA ILE A 96 -0.76 -0.67 -2.13
C ILE A 96 0.46 -0.50 -1.24
N SER A 97 0.29 0.19 -0.13
CA SER A 97 1.38 0.41 0.80
C SER A 97 0.88 0.44 2.22
N PHE A 98 1.78 0.22 3.17
CA PHE A 98 1.46 0.34 4.57
C PHE A 98 2.65 0.68 5.43
N VAL A 99 2.38 1.38 6.53
CA VAL A 99 3.32 1.69 7.59
C VAL A 99 2.98 0.82 8.80
N SER A 100 3.98 0.14 9.35
CA SER A 100 3.84 -0.66 10.57
C SER A 100 5.18 -0.74 11.29
N GLY A 101 5.22 -0.37 12.55
CA GLY A 101 6.47 -0.28 13.30
C GLY A 101 7.42 0.74 12.67
N GLU A 102 8.64 0.30 12.33
CA GLU A 102 9.68 1.15 11.73
C GLU A 102 9.74 1.04 10.20
N TYR A 103 8.77 0.34 9.59
CA TYR A 103 8.79 0.00 8.19
C TYR A 103 7.65 0.67 7.42
N ILE A 104 7.99 1.16 6.23
CA ILE A 104 7.03 1.39 5.15
C ILE A 104 7.25 0.32 4.09
N THR A 105 6.16 -0.30 3.67
CA THR A 105 6.17 -1.35 2.64
C THR A 105 5.29 -0.92 1.47
N PHE A 106 5.79 -1.09 0.25
CA PHE A 106 5.02 -0.93 -0.98
C PHE A 106 4.92 -2.27 -1.68
N LEU A 107 3.75 -2.59 -2.22
CA LEU A 107 3.46 -3.81 -2.98
C LEU A 107 2.94 -3.41 -4.36
N ASP A 108 3.53 -4.02 -5.37
CA ASP A 108 3.29 -3.78 -6.79
C ASP A 108 3.37 -5.13 -7.53
N PRO A 109 2.28 -5.91 -7.57
CA PRO A 109 2.28 -7.25 -8.15
C PRO A 109 2.64 -7.23 -9.65
N SER A 110 2.34 -6.13 -10.35
CA SER A 110 2.64 -5.91 -11.77
C SER A 110 4.11 -5.61 -12.08
N GLN A 111 4.93 -5.34 -11.05
CA GLN A 111 6.35 -4.99 -11.19
C GLN A 111 6.58 -3.79 -12.12
N LYS A 112 5.67 -2.81 -12.08
CA LYS A 112 5.65 -1.67 -13.01
C LYS A 112 6.02 -0.34 -12.36
N TRP A 113 5.78 -0.16 -11.08
CA TRP A 113 5.78 1.14 -10.41
C TRP A 113 7.01 1.33 -9.52
N LEU A 114 7.54 0.24 -8.96
CA LEU A 114 8.67 0.30 -8.03
C LEU A 114 10.04 0.48 -8.72
N PRO A 115 11.06 1.03 -8.02
CA PRO A 115 12.40 1.22 -8.58
C PRO A 115 13.06 -0.13 -8.88
N LYS A 116 13.90 -0.17 -9.92
CA LYS A 116 14.68 -1.36 -10.25
C LYS A 116 15.69 -1.64 -9.12
N THR A 117 15.79 -2.90 -8.72
CA THR A 117 16.71 -3.36 -7.67
C THR A 117 17.44 -4.63 -8.11
N GLY A 118 18.53 -4.97 -7.42
CA GLY A 118 19.32 -6.18 -7.67
C GLY A 118 20.24 -6.10 -8.89
N ASN A 119 20.88 -7.22 -9.20
CA ASN A 119 21.76 -7.39 -10.35
C ASN A 119 21.44 -8.75 -11.02
N PRO A 120 20.88 -8.79 -12.25
CA PRO A 120 20.55 -7.64 -13.11
C PRO A 120 19.37 -6.82 -12.56
N PRO A 121 19.27 -5.51 -12.88
CA PRO A 121 18.22 -4.63 -12.36
C PRO A 121 16.82 -5.06 -12.81
N ARG A 122 15.92 -5.32 -11.84
CA ARG A 122 14.50 -5.66 -12.09
C ARG A 122 13.58 -4.92 -11.13
N LYS A 123 12.38 -4.56 -11.58
CA LYS A 123 11.34 -3.99 -10.71
C LYS A 123 10.81 -5.09 -9.78
N PRO A 124 10.86 -4.91 -8.45
CA PRO A 124 10.41 -5.93 -7.49
C PRO A 124 8.88 -5.92 -7.36
N ARG A 125 8.29 -7.02 -6.86
CA ARG A 125 6.86 -7.06 -6.50
C ARG A 125 6.53 -6.32 -5.20
N GLY A 126 7.54 -5.92 -4.46
CA GLY A 126 7.40 -5.13 -3.25
C GLY A 126 8.75 -4.72 -2.67
N ILE A 127 8.77 -3.60 -1.98
CA ILE A 127 9.92 -3.09 -1.24
C ILE A 127 9.52 -2.78 0.20
N ARG A 128 10.45 -3.02 1.13
CA ARG A 128 10.29 -2.68 2.54
C ARG A 128 11.45 -1.81 2.97
N ILE A 129 11.16 -0.64 3.52
CA ILE A 129 12.12 0.39 3.87
C ILE A 129 11.99 0.69 5.35
N LYS A 130 13.11 0.64 6.09
CA LYS A 130 13.19 1.20 7.44
C LYS A 130 13.21 2.72 7.32
N PHE A 131 12.08 3.37 7.56
CA PHE A 131 11.89 4.76 7.13
C PHE A 131 12.77 5.75 7.90
N ILE A 132 13.09 5.46 9.17
CA ILE A 132 14.03 6.27 9.97
C ILE A 132 15.47 6.05 9.49
N GLU A 133 15.94 4.79 9.47
CA GLU A 133 17.31 4.44 9.10
C GLU A 133 17.69 4.88 7.68
N LYS A 134 16.72 4.97 6.77
CA LYS A 134 16.92 5.37 5.38
C LYS A 134 16.56 6.82 5.07
N ASP A 135 16.26 7.63 6.10
CA ASP A 135 15.83 9.03 5.94
C ASP A 135 14.70 9.18 4.91
N PHE A 136 13.70 8.29 4.96
CA PHE A 136 12.68 8.16 3.90
C PHE A 136 11.97 9.49 3.63
N MET A 137 11.60 10.22 4.70
CA MET A 137 10.94 11.53 4.58
C MET A 137 11.82 12.57 3.89
N LYS A 138 13.14 12.56 4.13
CA LYS A 138 14.08 13.50 3.49
C LYS A 138 14.33 13.15 2.03
N ARG A 139 14.43 11.86 1.70
CA ARG A 139 14.74 11.37 0.36
C ARG A 139 13.53 11.36 -0.57
N TYR A 140 12.36 11.08 -0.02
CA TYR A 140 11.13 10.86 -0.78
C TYR A 140 9.96 11.66 -0.16
N SER A 141 10.13 12.96 0.03
CA SER A 141 9.16 13.80 0.73
C SER A 141 7.80 13.85 0.02
N ASP A 142 7.80 13.89 -1.31
CA ASP A 142 6.57 13.82 -2.10
C ASP A 142 5.92 12.42 -2.02
N GLN A 143 6.71 11.35 -1.90
CA GLN A 143 6.18 10.01 -1.70
C GLN A 143 5.51 9.83 -0.33
N ALA A 144 6.09 10.47 0.69
CA ALA A 144 5.67 10.43 2.09
C ALA A 144 4.49 11.35 2.39
N LYS A 145 4.29 12.40 1.59
CA LYS A 145 3.31 13.45 1.84
C LYS A 145 1.88 12.97 2.15
N PRO A 146 1.30 11.97 1.46
CA PRO A 146 -0.07 11.53 1.76
C PRO A 146 -0.28 10.97 3.16
N TYR A 147 0.77 10.40 3.76
CA TYR A 147 0.69 9.79 5.08
C TYR A 147 0.67 10.83 6.19
N MET A 148 1.16 12.04 5.89
CA MET A 148 1.10 13.16 6.82
C MET A 148 -0.38 13.44 7.13
N ASP A 149 -0.66 13.71 8.40
CA ASP A 149 -1.98 13.98 8.96
C ASP A 149 -2.94 12.78 9.04
N ILE A 150 -2.48 11.55 8.77
CA ILE A 150 -3.28 10.33 8.98
C ILE A 150 -2.75 9.57 10.19
N GLU A 151 -3.57 9.48 11.25
CA GLU A 151 -3.28 8.73 12.48
C GLU A 151 -1.92 9.05 13.14
N GLY A 152 -1.43 10.29 12.95
CA GLY A 152 -0.15 10.74 13.52
C GLY A 152 1.10 10.13 12.86
N CYS A 153 0.97 9.58 11.65
CA CYS A 153 2.11 9.11 10.87
C CYS A 153 2.91 10.29 10.29
N ASP A 154 4.17 10.43 10.70
CA ASP A 154 5.08 11.49 10.26
C ASP A 154 6.48 10.98 9.84
N PHE A 155 6.69 9.66 9.88
CA PHE A 155 7.96 8.97 9.64
C PHE A 155 9.13 9.41 10.56
N SER A 156 8.88 10.18 11.63
CA SER A 156 9.91 10.63 12.57
C SER A 156 10.23 9.59 13.63
N LYS A 157 9.28 8.68 13.90
CA LYS A 157 9.34 7.65 14.93
C LYS A 157 8.62 6.38 14.48
N ARG A 158 8.82 5.30 15.23
CA ARG A 158 8.07 4.04 15.07
C ARG A 158 6.56 4.33 15.10
N PHE A 159 5.84 3.78 14.14
CA PHE A 159 4.38 3.85 14.07
C PHE A 159 3.78 2.70 14.88
N ASN A 160 3.02 3.04 15.93
CA ASN A 160 2.41 2.08 16.84
C ASN A 160 1.03 1.64 16.31
N GLY A 161 1.07 0.72 15.34
CA GLY A 161 -0.10 0.20 14.65
C GLY A 161 0.24 -0.15 13.21
N THR A 162 -0.79 -0.34 12.40
CA THR A 162 -0.67 -0.58 10.96
C THR A 162 -1.58 0.37 10.21
N LEU A 163 -1.00 1.14 9.28
CA LEU A 163 -1.72 2.07 8.43
C LEU A 163 -1.52 1.70 6.96
N PHE A 164 -2.54 1.11 6.33
CA PHE A 164 -2.57 0.86 4.90
C PHE A 164 -3.07 2.08 4.13
N ARG A 165 -2.50 2.28 2.94
CA ARG A 165 -2.94 3.22 1.93
C ARG A 165 -3.27 2.47 0.64
N ILE A 166 -4.50 2.59 0.18
CA ILE A 166 -5.01 2.02 -1.06
C ILE A 166 -5.39 3.18 -1.99
N PRO A 167 -4.44 3.76 -2.75
CA PRO A 167 -4.72 4.84 -3.68
C PRO A 167 -5.64 4.36 -4.80
N LEU A 168 -6.69 5.11 -5.11
CA LEU A 168 -7.69 4.69 -6.08
C LEU A 168 -7.16 4.81 -7.51
N ARG A 169 -7.40 3.77 -8.31
CA ARG A 169 -7.17 3.79 -9.74
C ARG A 169 -8.05 4.87 -10.38
N THR A 170 -7.43 5.78 -11.12
CA THR A 170 -8.16 6.85 -11.82
C THR A 170 -8.39 6.49 -13.29
N LYS A 171 -9.46 7.02 -13.88
CA LYS A 171 -9.79 6.83 -15.31
C LYS A 171 -8.65 7.23 -16.24
N GLN A 172 -7.89 8.25 -15.87
CA GLN A 172 -6.78 8.76 -16.66
C GLN A 172 -5.65 7.72 -16.84
N PHE A 173 -5.49 6.82 -15.88
CA PHE A 173 -4.37 5.88 -15.83
C PHE A 173 -4.80 4.41 -15.89
N MET A 174 -6.09 4.15 -16.11
CA MET A 174 -6.64 2.80 -16.33
C MET A 174 -5.96 2.04 -17.47
N SER A 175 -5.61 2.72 -18.57
CA SER A 175 -4.92 2.11 -19.72
C SER A 175 -3.53 1.58 -19.37
N GLN A 176 -2.98 1.97 -18.22
CA GLN A 176 -1.69 1.49 -17.72
C GLN A 176 -1.84 0.40 -16.66
N SER A 177 -3.05 0.07 -16.22
CA SER A 177 -3.28 -1.02 -15.27
C SER A 177 -3.29 -2.36 -15.99
N GLU A 178 -2.60 -3.33 -15.42
CA GLU A 178 -2.64 -4.74 -15.85
C GLU A 178 -3.53 -5.60 -14.93
N ILE A 179 -4.14 -4.97 -13.92
CA ILE A 179 -4.88 -5.65 -12.86
C ILE A 179 -6.39 -5.51 -13.05
N SER A 180 -6.86 -4.31 -13.40
CA SER A 180 -8.29 -4.07 -13.61
C SER A 180 -8.56 -2.89 -14.53
N ASP A 181 -9.64 -3.03 -15.30
CA ASP A 181 -10.23 -2.02 -16.18
C ASP A 181 -11.30 -1.17 -15.48
N LYS A 182 -11.40 -1.22 -14.15
CA LYS A 182 -12.36 -0.42 -13.36
C LYS A 182 -11.63 0.64 -12.53
N ALA A 183 -12.18 1.85 -12.57
CA ALA A 183 -11.85 2.95 -11.66
C ALA A 183 -13.06 3.23 -10.79
N LEU A 184 -12.81 3.37 -9.48
CA LEU A 184 -13.82 3.70 -8.47
C LEU A 184 -13.52 5.10 -7.93
N SER A 185 -14.54 5.93 -7.80
CA SER A 185 -14.47 7.22 -7.10
C SER A 185 -14.62 7.03 -5.58
N ILE A 186 -14.26 8.06 -4.81
CA ILE A 186 -14.50 8.08 -3.35
C ILE A 186 -16.00 8.00 -3.03
N ASP A 187 -16.85 8.71 -3.80
CA ASP A 187 -18.31 8.66 -3.63
C ASP A 187 -18.86 7.24 -3.80
N GLU A 188 -18.34 6.49 -4.78
CA GLU A 188 -18.73 5.10 -4.99
C GLU A 188 -18.19 4.20 -3.87
N LEU A 189 -16.95 4.43 -3.42
CA LEU A 189 -16.34 3.70 -2.31
C LEU A 189 -17.15 3.80 -1.02
N VAL A 190 -17.59 5.02 -0.66
CA VAL A 190 -18.37 5.26 0.56
C VAL A 190 -19.77 4.63 0.48
N LYS A 191 -20.29 4.37 -0.72
CA LYS A 191 -21.61 3.75 -0.95
C LYS A 191 -21.57 2.22 -1.06
N MET A 192 -20.39 1.62 -1.12
CA MET A 192 -20.21 0.15 -1.14
C MET A 192 -20.52 -0.48 0.22
#